data_AF-A0A1L3SKY0-F1
#
_entry.id   AF-A0A1L3SKY0-F1
#
_cell.length_a   1.000
_cell.length_b   1.000
_cell.length_c   1.000
_cell.angle_alpha   90.00
_cell.angle_beta   90.00
_cell.angle_gamma   90.00
#
_symmetry.space_group_name_H-M   'P 1'
#
loop_
_entity.id
_entity.type
_entity.pdbx_description
1 polymer ?
#
loop_
_entity_poly.entity_id
_entity_poly.type
_entity_poly.pdbx_seq_one_letter_code
_entity_poly.pdbx_strand_id
1 'polypeptide(L)'
;MTSGLSPEDRQRVAEAIRIAEAKTSGEIYCVLARRSDDYFFASALMLTLGMLATSLVAALAAHWLWVEVAPVSLVLAQAGAFASALLVLRVVPDLRVHLVPPRLRYRRAHDNAARQFLAHNVHATQARTGVLIFVSLAERYAEVVADSGIDDKVDQSTWNDIVARLVEDARGDRLGEGFANAVESVGALLAEHFPPGATNPNELDDHIVEI
;
A
#
# COMPACT_ATOMS: atom_id res chain seq x y z
N MET A 1 -8.58 -4.54 -8.98
CA MET A 1 -8.56 -5.05 -7.59
C MET A 1 -9.52 -4.19 -6.78
N THR A 2 -10.83 -4.37 -6.98
CA THR A 2 -11.90 -3.57 -6.34
C THR A 2 -12.72 -4.38 -5.33
N SER A 3 -12.48 -5.68 -5.24
CA SER A 3 -13.16 -6.57 -4.32
C SER A 3 -12.38 -6.60 -3.00
N GLY A 4 -12.98 -6.09 -1.93
CA GLY A 4 -12.46 -6.32 -0.57
C GLY A 4 -12.54 -7.80 -0.20
N LEU A 5 -12.01 -8.17 0.96
CA LEU A 5 -12.03 -9.56 1.45
C LEU A 5 -13.47 -10.03 1.70
N SER A 6 -13.80 -11.23 1.23
CA SER A 6 -15.07 -11.88 1.57
C SER A 6 -15.10 -12.26 3.07
N PRO A 7 -16.30 -12.51 3.66
CA PRO A 7 -16.39 -13.01 5.03
C PRO A 7 -15.60 -14.32 5.25
N GLU A 8 -15.60 -15.21 4.26
CA GLU A 8 -14.85 -16.47 4.30
C GLU A 8 -13.34 -16.22 4.31
N ASP A 9 -12.86 -15.25 3.52
CA ASP A 9 -11.46 -14.87 3.52
C ASP A 9 -11.02 -14.28 4.87
N ARG A 10 -11.86 -13.42 5.46
CA ARG A 10 -11.59 -12.85 6.79
C ARG A 10 -11.48 -13.94 7.84
N GLN A 11 -12.38 -14.94 7.79
CA GLN A 11 -12.33 -16.07 8.71
C GLN A 11 -11.10 -16.95 8.46
N ARG A 12 -10.70 -17.17 7.21
CA ARG A 12 -9.48 -17.91 6.86
C ARG A 12 -8.23 -17.25 7.44
N VAL A 13 -8.11 -15.93 7.28
CA VAL A 13 -6.96 -15.18 7.81
C VAL A 13 -6.98 -15.18 9.35
N ALA A 14 -8.13 -14.96 9.98
CA ALA A 14 -8.26 -15.02 11.44
C ALA A 14 -7.87 -16.39 12.01
N GLU A 15 -8.25 -17.48 11.34
CA GLU A 15 -7.85 -18.82 11.74
C GLU A 15 -6.35 -19.05 11.57
N ALA A 16 -5.76 -18.58 10.47
CA ALA A 16 -4.32 -18.65 10.27
C ALA A 16 -3.54 -17.89 11.35
N ILE A 17 -4.03 -16.71 11.77
CA ILE A 17 -3.44 -15.91 12.86
C ILE A 17 -3.47 -16.70 14.16
N ARG A 18 -4.63 -17.23 14.56
CA ARG A 18 -4.77 -18.07 15.76
C ARG A 18 -3.84 -19.28 15.78
N ILE A 19 -3.73 -19.98 14.65
CA ILE A 19 -2.88 -21.17 14.53
C ILE A 19 -1.40 -20.79 14.62
N ALA A 20 -1.01 -19.64 14.06
CA ALA A 20 0.35 -19.12 14.12
C ALA A 20 0.72 -18.70 15.55
N GLU A 21 -0.07 -17.84 16.18
CA GLU A 21 0.18 -17.29 17.51
C GLU A 21 0.12 -18.35 18.62
N ALA A 22 -0.60 -19.45 18.43
CA ALA A 22 -0.53 -20.60 19.34
C ALA A 22 0.86 -21.24 19.43
N LYS A 23 1.75 -20.98 18.46
CA LYS A 23 3.08 -21.59 18.32
C LYS A 23 4.23 -20.61 18.57
N THR A 24 3.94 -19.35 18.92
CA THR A 24 4.96 -18.33 19.13
C THR A 24 4.51 -17.32 20.17
N SER A 25 5.44 -16.64 20.84
CA SER A 25 5.13 -15.44 21.65
C SER A 25 5.14 -14.14 20.82
N GLY A 26 5.20 -14.24 19.50
CA GLY A 26 5.04 -13.11 18.59
C GLY A 26 3.58 -12.91 18.18
N GLU A 27 3.24 -11.68 17.88
CA GLU A 27 1.87 -11.26 17.55
C GLU A 27 1.82 -10.81 16.08
N ILE A 28 0.80 -11.23 15.34
CA ILE A 28 0.69 -10.98 13.89
C ILE A 28 -0.55 -10.17 13.60
N TYR A 29 -0.35 -8.95 13.11
CA TYR A 29 -1.42 -8.05 12.73
C TYR A 29 -1.52 -7.90 11.21
N CYS A 30 -2.73 -8.01 10.65
CA CYS A 30 -2.94 -7.94 9.21
C CYS A 30 -3.79 -6.72 8.83
N VAL A 31 -3.31 -5.93 7.85
CA VAL A 31 -4.03 -4.76 7.35
C VAL A 31 -4.13 -4.77 5.82
N LEU A 32 -5.35 -4.61 5.33
CA LEU A 32 -5.66 -4.39 3.92
C LEU A 32 -6.14 -2.94 3.71
N ALA A 33 -5.31 -2.11 3.08
CA ALA A 33 -5.69 -0.78 2.64
C ALA A 33 -6.23 -0.81 1.20
N ARG A 34 -7.38 -0.19 0.96
CA ARG A 34 -7.86 0.05 -0.42
C ARG A 34 -6.96 1.05 -1.14
N ARG A 35 -6.52 2.08 -0.43
CA ARG A 35 -5.57 3.11 -0.87
C ARG A 35 -4.81 3.68 0.32
N SER A 36 -3.58 4.15 0.10
CA SER A 36 -2.73 4.70 1.16
C SER A 36 -2.70 6.23 1.23
N ASP A 37 -3.15 6.92 0.17
CA ASP A 37 -3.28 8.39 0.11
C ASP A 37 -4.41 8.79 -0.86
N ASP A 38 -4.84 10.06 -0.83
CA ASP A 38 -5.87 10.61 -1.72
C ASP A 38 -5.33 10.94 -3.13
N TYR A 39 -4.01 11.08 -3.24
CA TYR A 39 -3.22 11.45 -4.41
C TYR A 39 -3.67 12.69 -5.18
N PHE A 40 -4.57 13.52 -4.64
CA PHE A 40 -5.16 14.63 -5.39
C PHE A 40 -4.09 15.65 -5.77
N PHE A 41 -3.29 16.10 -4.80
CA PHE A 41 -2.27 17.12 -5.05
C PHE A 41 -1.15 16.61 -5.96
N ALA A 42 -0.69 15.37 -5.74
CA ALA A 42 0.36 14.78 -6.55
C ALA A 42 -0.09 14.58 -8.01
N SER A 43 -1.30 14.08 -8.23
CA SER A 43 -1.86 13.91 -9.58
C SER A 43 -2.13 15.25 -10.28
N ALA A 44 -2.63 16.25 -9.55
CA ALA A 44 -2.80 17.61 -10.07
C ALA A 44 -1.45 18.20 -10.53
N LEU A 45 -0.41 18.09 -9.70
CA LEU A 45 0.94 18.56 -10.06
C LEU A 45 1.45 17.86 -11.33
N MET A 46 1.36 16.53 -11.41
CA MET A 46 1.81 15.77 -12.58
C MET A 46 1.08 16.17 -13.86
N LEU A 47 -0.25 16.33 -13.80
CA LEU A 47 -1.04 16.81 -14.94
C LEU A 47 -0.68 18.25 -15.33
N THR A 48 -0.43 19.13 -14.35
CA THR A 48 -0.07 20.52 -14.64
C THR A 48 1.28 20.59 -15.34
N LEU A 49 2.28 19.82 -14.89
CA LEU A 49 3.59 19.74 -15.55
C LEU A 49 3.46 19.16 -16.96
N GLY A 50 2.67 18.09 -17.14
CA GLY A 50 2.42 17.50 -18.46
C GLY A 50 1.68 18.45 -19.41
N MET A 51 0.73 19.23 -18.90
CA MET A 51 0.01 20.26 -19.64
C MET A 51 0.95 21.38 -20.09
N LEU A 52 1.83 21.87 -19.20
CA LEU A 52 2.81 22.91 -19.53
C LEU A 52 3.80 22.43 -20.59
N ALA A 53 4.32 21.20 -20.46
CA ALA A 53 5.21 20.60 -21.45
C ALA A 53 4.52 20.44 -22.82
N THR A 54 3.30 19.90 -22.84
CA THR A 54 2.50 19.76 -24.06
C THR A 54 2.21 21.12 -24.69
N SER A 55 1.88 22.12 -23.89
CA SER A 55 1.63 23.48 -24.37
C SER A 55 2.87 24.12 -24.98
N LEU A 56 4.06 23.89 -24.41
CA LEU A 56 5.31 24.38 -24.96
C LEU A 56 5.61 23.73 -26.32
N VAL A 57 5.45 22.41 -26.42
CA VAL A 57 5.63 21.67 -27.68
C VAL A 57 4.66 22.17 -28.75
N ALA A 58 3.39 22.38 -28.40
CA ALA A 58 2.39 22.90 -29.32
C ALA A 58 2.72 24.32 -29.81
N ALA A 59 3.21 25.19 -28.92
CA ALA A 59 3.62 26.54 -29.28
C ALA A 59 4.83 26.54 -30.25
N LEU A 60 5.84 25.69 -29.99
CA LEU A 60 6.99 25.54 -30.87
C LEU A 60 6.59 24.97 -32.24
N ALA A 61 5.67 24.01 -32.27
CA ALA A 61 5.15 23.43 -33.51
C ALA A 61 4.37 24.47 -34.34
N ALA A 62 3.50 25.25 -33.69
CA ALA A 62 2.77 26.33 -34.36
C ALA A 62 3.73 27.37 -34.96
N HIS A 63 4.77 27.76 -34.23
CA HIS A 63 5.80 28.66 -34.72
C HIS A 63 6.52 28.09 -35.95
N TRP A 64 6.91 26.82 -35.93
CA TRP A 64 7.62 26.17 -37.03
C TRP A 64 6.74 26.00 -38.29
N LEU A 65 5.44 25.80 -38.09
CA LEU A 65 4.44 25.70 -39.16
C LEU A 65 3.91 27.06 -39.65
N TRP A 66 4.46 28.16 -39.11
CA TRP A 66 4.02 29.54 -39.40
C TRP A 66 2.53 29.78 -39.12
N VAL A 67 1.99 29.06 -38.13
CA VAL A 67 0.63 29.26 -37.63
C VAL A 67 0.68 30.34 -36.55
N GLU A 68 -0.02 31.45 -36.80
CA GLU A 68 -0.15 32.51 -35.80
C GLU A 68 -1.16 32.10 -34.72
N VAL A 69 -0.69 32.06 -33.47
CA VAL A 69 -1.52 31.81 -32.31
C VAL A 69 -1.48 33.03 -31.41
N ALA A 70 -2.65 33.65 -31.18
CA ALA A 70 -2.75 34.76 -30.26
C ALA A 70 -2.34 34.32 -28.84
N PRO A 71 -1.50 35.07 -28.10
CA PRO A 71 -1.10 34.67 -26.75
C PRO A 71 -2.30 34.48 -25.80
N VAL A 72 -3.35 35.30 -25.97
CA VAL A 72 -4.57 35.22 -25.17
C VAL A 72 -5.31 33.90 -25.39
N SER A 73 -5.41 33.40 -26.63
CA SER A 73 -6.10 32.13 -26.88
C SER A 73 -5.33 30.96 -26.29
N LEU A 74 -4.00 31.00 -26.29
CA LEU A 74 -3.16 30.01 -25.63
C LEU A 74 -3.38 30.00 -24.11
N VAL A 75 -3.42 31.17 -23.47
CA VAL A 75 -3.69 31.29 -22.02
C VAL A 75 -5.10 30.79 -21.66
N LEU A 76 -6.11 31.14 -22.45
CA LEU A 76 -7.48 30.67 -22.22
C LEU A 76 -7.60 29.14 -22.41
N ALA A 77 -6.93 28.58 -23.42
CA ALA A 77 -6.87 27.14 -23.64
C ALA A 77 -6.18 26.42 -22.47
N GLN A 78 -5.06 26.94 -21.97
CA GLN A 78 -4.38 26.40 -20.79
C GLN A 78 -5.26 26.46 -19.54
N ALA A 79 -5.93 27.57 -19.28
CA ALA A 79 -6.84 27.72 -18.14
C ALA A 79 -8.01 26.73 -18.22
N GLY A 80 -8.61 26.57 -19.40
CA GLY A 80 -9.67 25.60 -19.65
C GLY A 80 -9.21 24.16 -19.47
N ALA A 81 -8.04 23.81 -20.01
CA ALA A 81 -7.43 22.49 -19.84
C ALA A 81 -7.13 22.19 -18.37
N PHE A 82 -6.59 23.16 -17.62
CA PHE A 82 -6.31 23.02 -16.20
C PHE A 82 -7.60 22.80 -15.38
N ALA A 83 -8.63 23.63 -15.60
CA ALA A 83 -9.92 23.47 -14.94
C ALA A 83 -10.56 22.09 -15.24
N SER A 84 -10.47 21.65 -16.49
CA SER A 84 -10.96 20.34 -16.93
C SER A 84 -10.18 19.21 -16.27
N ALA A 85 -8.86 19.31 -16.18
CA ALA A 85 -8.01 18.34 -15.50
C ALA A 85 -8.39 18.20 -14.01
N LEU A 86 -8.59 19.32 -13.30
CA LEU A 86 -9.03 19.30 -11.91
C LEU A 86 -10.43 18.67 -11.73
N LEU A 87 -11.34 18.94 -12.66
CA LEU A 87 -12.67 18.32 -12.68
C LEU A 87 -12.58 16.80 -12.88
N VAL A 88 -11.76 16.34 -13.83
CA VAL A 88 -11.53 14.91 -14.07
C VAL A 88 -10.96 14.24 -12.81
N LEU A 89 -9.97 14.83 -12.15
CA LEU A 89 -9.42 14.30 -10.90
C LEU A 89 -10.46 14.24 -9.77
N ARG A 90 -11.41 15.19 -9.73
CA ARG A 90 -12.51 15.20 -8.76
C ARG A 90 -13.51 14.08 -9.01
N VAL A 91 -13.91 13.87 -10.27
CA VAL A 91 -14.94 12.89 -10.66
C VAL A 91 -14.41 11.46 -10.72
N VAL A 92 -13.14 11.27 -11.09
CA VAL A 92 -12.52 9.94 -11.31
C VAL A 92 -11.34 9.74 -10.36
N PRO A 93 -11.57 9.38 -9.09
CA PRO A 93 -10.50 9.25 -8.09
C PRO A 93 -9.50 8.14 -8.41
N ASP A 94 -9.93 7.06 -9.07
CA ASP A 94 -9.07 5.93 -9.42
C ASP A 94 -7.98 6.30 -10.44
N LEU A 95 -8.17 7.38 -11.19
CA LEU A 95 -7.15 7.88 -12.12
C LEU A 95 -5.97 8.53 -11.38
N ARG A 96 -6.20 9.05 -10.17
CA ARG A 96 -5.19 9.81 -9.42
C ARG A 96 -3.92 9.00 -9.19
N VAL A 97 -4.06 7.74 -8.74
CA VAL A 97 -2.91 6.87 -8.46
C VAL A 97 -2.12 6.49 -9.72
N HIS A 98 -2.76 6.47 -10.89
CA HIS A 98 -2.11 6.15 -12.16
C HIS A 98 -1.24 7.29 -12.69
N LEU A 99 -1.56 8.53 -12.32
CA LEU A 99 -0.81 9.73 -12.71
C LEU A 99 0.43 9.95 -11.83
N VAL A 100 0.52 9.28 -10.69
CA VAL A 100 1.59 9.49 -9.72
C VAL A 100 2.76 8.53 -9.98
N PRO A 101 4.02 9.01 -9.96
CA PRO A 101 5.19 8.16 -10.14
C PRO A 101 5.25 6.99 -9.14
N PRO A 102 5.74 5.81 -9.55
CA PRO A 102 5.76 4.61 -8.71
C PRO A 102 6.53 4.82 -7.40
N ARG A 103 7.65 5.56 -7.44
CA ARG A 103 8.44 5.89 -6.24
C ARG A 103 7.63 6.62 -5.17
N LEU A 104 6.79 7.59 -5.58
CA LEU A 104 5.96 8.34 -4.63
C LEU A 104 4.81 7.47 -4.11
N ARG A 105 4.20 6.64 -4.96
CA ARG A 105 3.19 5.67 -4.53
C ARG A 105 3.73 4.73 -3.45
N TYR A 106 4.92 4.17 -3.68
CA TYR A 106 5.54 3.24 -2.74
C TYR A 106 5.88 3.92 -1.43
N ARG A 107 6.44 5.14 -1.47
CA ARG A 107 6.69 5.91 -0.24
C ARG A 107 5.39 6.16 0.53
N ARG A 108 4.31 6.54 -0.14
CA ARG A 108 3.00 6.76 0.52
C ARG A 108 2.42 5.48 1.13
N ALA A 109 2.60 4.35 0.47
CA ALA A 109 2.15 3.06 0.99
C ALA A 109 2.97 2.64 2.22
N HIS A 110 4.30 2.78 2.16
CA HIS A 110 5.19 2.56 3.30
C HIS A 110 4.86 3.50 4.48
N ASP A 111 4.70 4.81 4.22
CA ASP A 111 4.28 5.79 5.24
C ASP A 111 2.93 5.39 5.89
N ASN A 112 2.05 4.71 5.15
CA ASN A 112 0.79 4.20 5.70
C ASN A 112 1.01 2.95 6.54
N ALA A 113 1.79 1.97 6.06
CA ALA A 113 2.14 0.77 6.82
C ALA A 113 2.75 1.15 8.18
N ALA A 114 3.74 2.04 8.20
CA ALA A 114 4.35 2.56 9.43
C ALA A 114 3.33 3.26 10.34
N ARG A 115 2.40 4.04 9.78
CA ARG A 115 1.32 4.67 10.56
C ARG A 115 0.40 3.63 11.19
N GLN A 116 0.04 2.56 10.47
CA GLN A 116 -0.82 1.49 11.01
C GLN A 116 -0.10 0.69 12.09
N PHE A 117 1.20 0.41 11.92
CA PHE A 117 2.02 -0.25 12.92
C PHE A 117 2.05 0.50 14.26
N LEU A 118 2.14 1.84 14.19
CA LEU A 118 2.08 2.69 15.37
C LEU A 118 0.65 2.84 15.91
N ALA A 119 -0.34 3.08 15.05
CA ALA A 119 -1.73 3.34 15.46
C ALA A 119 -2.38 2.13 16.15
N HIS A 120 -2.02 0.92 15.76
CA HIS A 120 -2.51 -0.33 16.34
C HIS A 120 -1.62 -0.88 17.46
N ASN A 121 -0.62 -0.12 17.91
CA ASN A 121 0.28 -0.51 19.00
C ASN A 121 0.97 -1.87 18.79
N VAL A 122 1.19 -2.28 17.54
CA VAL A 122 1.88 -3.55 17.20
C VAL A 122 3.32 -3.56 17.77
N HIS A 123 3.91 -2.37 17.91
CA HIS A 123 5.21 -2.12 18.54
C HIS A 123 5.21 -2.13 20.09
N ALA A 124 4.04 -2.14 20.72
CA ALA A 124 3.91 -1.98 22.17
C ALA A 124 3.74 -3.33 22.90
N THR A 125 4.09 -4.44 22.24
CA THR A 125 4.06 -5.76 22.87
C THR A 125 5.13 -5.88 23.94
N GLN A 126 4.89 -6.68 24.99
CA GLN A 126 5.83 -6.78 26.12
C GLN A 126 7.25 -7.20 25.69
N ALA A 127 7.32 -8.04 24.65
CA ALA A 127 8.57 -8.57 24.11
C ALA A 127 9.06 -7.85 22.85
N ARG A 128 8.35 -6.83 22.34
CA ARG A 128 8.64 -6.20 21.03
C ARG A 128 8.72 -7.22 19.89
N THR A 129 7.73 -8.11 19.85
CA THR A 129 7.61 -9.24 18.91
C THR A 129 6.40 -9.10 17.99
N GLY A 130 5.96 -7.87 17.73
CA GLY A 130 4.86 -7.60 16.82
C GLY A 130 5.29 -7.55 15.35
N VAL A 131 4.50 -8.18 14.47
CA VAL A 131 4.66 -8.13 13.01
C VAL A 131 3.38 -7.62 12.37
N LEU A 132 3.49 -6.61 11.51
CA LEU A 132 2.41 -6.14 10.65
C LEU A 132 2.60 -6.65 9.23
N ILE A 133 1.60 -7.34 8.70
CA ILE A 133 1.47 -7.67 7.28
C ILE A 133 0.53 -6.64 6.65
N PHE A 134 1.06 -5.80 5.77
CA PHE A 134 0.33 -4.70 5.15
C PHE A 134 0.21 -4.90 3.63
N VAL A 135 -0.99 -4.72 3.09
CA VAL A 135 -1.25 -4.71 1.64
C VAL A 135 -2.05 -3.47 1.26
N SER A 136 -1.62 -2.78 0.19
CA SER A 136 -2.32 -1.63 -0.38
C SER A 136 -2.72 -1.90 -1.84
N LEU A 137 -4.03 -1.94 -2.10
CA LEU A 137 -4.59 -2.39 -3.37
C LEU A 137 -4.34 -1.39 -4.52
N ALA A 138 -4.59 -0.09 -4.31
CA ALA A 138 -4.42 0.93 -5.35
C ALA A 138 -2.95 1.04 -5.81
N GLU A 139 -2.03 0.91 -4.87
CA GLU A 139 -0.59 1.04 -5.07
C GLU A 139 0.04 -0.26 -5.58
N ARG A 140 -0.65 -1.40 -5.44
CA ARG A 140 -0.14 -2.76 -5.66
C ARG A 140 1.14 -2.99 -4.87
N TYR A 141 1.06 -2.65 -3.59
CA TYR A 141 2.17 -2.65 -2.66
C TYR A 141 1.87 -3.60 -1.51
N ALA A 142 2.86 -4.34 -1.07
CA ALA A 142 2.79 -5.14 0.14
C ALA A 142 4.10 -4.99 0.89
N GLU A 143 4.02 -5.04 2.21
CA GLU A 143 5.15 -4.87 3.12
C GLU A 143 4.89 -5.65 4.40
N VAL A 144 5.96 -6.21 4.97
CA VAL A 144 5.96 -6.78 6.31
C VAL A 144 6.81 -5.88 7.18
N VAL A 145 6.21 -5.30 8.22
CA VAL A 145 6.88 -4.43 9.19
C VAL A 145 7.01 -5.18 10.50
N ALA A 146 8.23 -5.51 10.89
CA ALA A 146 8.51 -6.17 12.16
C ALA A 146 9.11 -5.17 13.16
N ASP A 147 8.89 -5.40 14.45
CA ASP A 147 9.59 -4.66 15.49
C ASP A 147 11.08 -5.04 15.52
N SER A 148 11.89 -4.13 16.06
CA SER A 148 13.33 -4.25 16.27
C SER A 148 13.80 -5.58 16.86
N GLY A 149 13.02 -6.17 17.77
CA GLY A 149 13.36 -7.46 18.38
C GLY A 149 13.43 -8.61 17.37
N ILE A 150 12.60 -8.56 16.33
CA ILE A 150 12.51 -9.58 15.27
C ILE A 150 13.43 -9.23 14.10
N ASP A 151 13.51 -7.96 13.72
CA ASP A 151 14.33 -7.47 12.61
C ASP A 151 15.82 -7.86 12.79
N ASP A 152 16.31 -7.82 14.03
CA ASP A 152 17.68 -8.23 14.38
C ASP A 152 17.95 -9.75 14.24
N LYS A 153 16.90 -10.57 14.06
CA LYS A 153 16.98 -12.04 14.07
C LYS A 153 16.69 -12.69 12.72
N VAL A 154 16.03 -11.98 11.81
CA VAL A 154 15.53 -12.53 10.56
C VAL A 154 16.17 -11.80 9.38
N ASP A 155 16.72 -12.56 8.43
CA ASP A 155 17.28 -12.00 7.21
C ASP A 155 16.21 -11.33 6.32
N GLN A 156 16.53 -10.15 5.79
CA GLN A 156 15.67 -9.39 4.88
C GLN A 156 15.21 -10.19 3.65
N SER A 157 16.00 -11.15 3.17
CA SER A 157 15.61 -12.01 2.04
C SER A 157 14.37 -12.83 2.33
N THR A 158 14.21 -13.30 3.57
CA THR A 158 13.05 -14.10 3.99
C THR A 158 11.78 -13.25 3.94
N TRP A 159 11.84 -12.00 4.40
CA TRP A 159 10.73 -11.05 4.28
C TRP A 159 10.38 -10.76 2.83
N ASN A 160 11.38 -10.57 1.98
CA ASN A 160 11.18 -10.29 0.56
C ASN A 160 10.45 -11.44 -0.15
N ASP A 161 10.76 -12.69 0.19
CA ASP A 161 10.10 -13.87 -0.38
C ASP A 161 8.62 -13.96 0.04
N ILE A 162 8.32 -13.67 1.31
CA ILE A 162 6.94 -13.63 1.83
C ILE A 162 6.14 -12.54 1.10
N VAL A 163 6.72 -11.34 0.99
CA VAL A 163 6.09 -10.22 0.27
C VAL A 163 5.89 -10.55 -1.21
N ALA A 164 6.87 -11.18 -1.87
CA ALA A 164 6.76 -11.55 -3.27
C ALA A 164 5.57 -12.49 -3.53
N ARG A 165 5.41 -13.54 -2.70
CA ARG A 165 4.28 -14.47 -2.78
C ARG A 165 2.95 -13.78 -2.52
N LEU A 166 2.89 -12.94 -1.49
CA LEU A 166 1.67 -12.17 -1.17
C LEU A 166 1.25 -11.26 -2.33
N VAL A 167 2.21 -10.62 -3.01
CA VAL A 167 1.94 -9.81 -4.21
C VAL A 167 1.44 -10.66 -5.38
N GLU A 168 1.97 -11.88 -5.56
CA GLU A 168 1.51 -12.81 -6.59
C GLU A 168 0.07 -13.29 -6.33
N ASP A 169 -0.25 -13.67 -5.10
CA ASP A 169 -1.59 -14.09 -4.71
C ASP A 169 -2.61 -12.95 -4.81
N ALA A 170 -2.20 -11.73 -4.43
CA ALA A 170 -2.99 -10.53 -4.61
C ALA A 170 -3.31 -10.28 -6.10
N ARG A 171 -2.35 -10.49 -7.01
CA ARG A 171 -2.57 -10.38 -8.47
C ARG A 171 -3.50 -11.47 -9.00
N GLY A 172 -3.52 -12.64 -8.36
CA GLY A 172 -4.33 -13.79 -8.74
C GLY A 172 -5.78 -13.78 -8.21
N ASP A 173 -6.23 -12.68 -7.60
CA ASP A 173 -7.53 -12.54 -6.92
C ASP A 173 -7.71 -13.53 -5.76
N ARG A 174 -6.61 -13.97 -5.13
CA ARG A 174 -6.56 -14.91 -4.00
C ARG A 174 -6.05 -14.21 -2.73
N LEU A 175 -6.54 -13.00 -2.46
CA LEU A 175 -6.05 -12.18 -1.34
C LEU A 175 -6.19 -12.88 0.02
N GLY A 176 -7.32 -13.54 0.30
CA GLY A 176 -7.52 -14.25 1.56
C GLY A 176 -6.55 -15.42 1.77
N GLU A 177 -6.25 -16.16 0.70
CA GLU A 177 -5.26 -17.23 0.70
C GLU A 177 -3.84 -16.66 0.85
N GLY A 178 -3.52 -15.60 0.11
CA GLY A 178 -2.22 -14.94 0.20
C GLY A 178 -1.90 -14.41 1.60
N PHE A 179 -2.88 -13.78 2.27
CA PHE A 179 -2.73 -13.37 3.67
C PHE A 179 -2.54 -14.57 4.60
N ALA A 180 -3.34 -15.62 4.47
CA ALA A 180 -3.20 -16.82 5.30
C ALA A 180 -1.82 -17.47 5.13
N ASN A 181 -1.34 -17.63 3.89
CA ASN A 181 -0.01 -18.15 3.59
C ASN A 181 1.12 -17.27 4.15
N ALA A 182 0.95 -15.95 4.08
CA ALA A 182 1.91 -15.01 4.64
C ALA A 182 1.95 -15.11 6.18
N VAL A 183 0.77 -15.18 6.83
CA VAL A 183 0.66 -15.39 8.27
C VAL A 183 1.29 -16.70 8.70
N GLU A 184 1.04 -17.80 7.98
CA GLU A 184 1.66 -19.10 8.27
C GLU A 184 3.20 -19.04 8.16
N SER A 185 3.70 -18.37 7.12
CA SER A 185 5.15 -18.21 6.89
C SER A 185 5.80 -17.36 7.99
N VAL A 186 5.17 -16.24 8.35
CA VAL A 186 5.61 -15.35 9.44
C VAL A 186 5.56 -16.09 10.77
N GLY A 187 4.46 -16.81 11.05
CA GLY A 187 4.28 -17.58 12.27
C GLY A 187 5.31 -18.69 12.44
N ALA A 188 5.67 -19.40 11.37
CA ALA A 188 6.72 -20.42 11.40
C ALA A 188 8.09 -19.82 11.76
N LEU A 189 8.41 -18.66 11.19
CA LEU A 189 9.63 -17.93 11.47
C LEU A 189 9.67 -17.38 12.90
N LEU A 190 8.55 -16.84 13.39
CA LEU A 190 8.41 -16.39 14.77
C LEU A 190 8.51 -17.56 15.75
N ALA A 191 7.97 -18.73 15.43
CA ALA A 191 8.07 -19.92 16.28
C ALA A 191 9.51 -20.42 16.44
N GLU A 192 10.37 -20.23 15.44
CA GLU A 192 11.79 -20.59 15.49
C GLU A 192 12.59 -19.69 16.44
N HIS A 193 12.35 -18.38 16.40
CA HIS A 193 13.11 -17.40 17.17
C HIS A 193 12.47 -17.00 18.51
N PHE A 194 11.14 -17.11 18.62
CA PHE A 194 10.31 -16.69 19.74
C PHE A 194 9.27 -17.78 20.08
N PRO A 195 9.70 -18.95 20.60
CA PRO A 195 8.77 -20.02 20.99
C PRO A 195 7.83 -19.57 22.12
N PRO A 196 6.66 -20.20 22.26
CA PRO A 196 5.63 -19.74 23.20
C PRO A 196 6.13 -19.91 24.64
N GLY A 197 6.01 -18.85 25.43
CA GLY A 197 6.32 -18.87 26.85
C GLY A 197 5.30 -19.67 27.68
N ALA A 198 5.58 -19.85 28.98
CA ALA A 198 4.65 -20.50 29.91
C ALA A 198 3.31 -19.74 30.07
N THR A 199 3.28 -18.46 29.70
CA THR A 199 2.09 -17.64 29.64
C THR A 199 2.21 -16.78 28.37
N ASN A 200 1.26 -16.95 27.46
CA ASN A 200 1.19 -16.18 26.22
C ASN A 200 -0.21 -15.55 26.13
N PRO A 201 -0.44 -14.43 26.82
CA PRO A 201 -1.71 -13.72 26.69
C PRO A 201 -1.79 -13.14 25.28
N ASN A 202 -2.94 -13.28 24.62
CA ASN A 202 -3.15 -12.64 23.32
C ASN A 202 -3.13 -11.10 23.50
N GLU A 203 -2.17 -10.41 22.88
CA GLU A 203 -1.97 -8.96 23.05
C GLU A 203 -2.64 -8.14 21.93
N LEU A 204 -2.90 -8.72 20.76
CA LEU A 204 -3.60 -8.11 19.62
C LEU A 204 -4.90 -8.86 19.27
N ASP A 205 -5.75 -8.23 18.43
CA ASP A 205 -6.97 -8.89 17.97
C ASP A 205 -6.71 -9.73 16.70
N ASP A 206 -7.15 -10.99 16.69
CA ASP A 206 -6.94 -11.97 15.60
C ASP A 206 -7.82 -11.73 14.36
N HIS A 207 -7.80 -10.52 13.80
CA HIS A 207 -8.56 -10.22 12.60
C HIS A 207 -7.83 -9.29 11.63
N ILE A 208 -8.18 -9.42 10.36
CA ILE A 208 -7.72 -8.52 9.33
C ILE A 208 -8.56 -7.24 9.31
N VAL A 209 -7.87 -6.09 9.37
CA VAL A 209 -8.51 -4.77 9.29
C VAL A 209 -8.46 -4.24 7.87
N GLU A 210 -9.61 -3.78 7.36
CA GLU A 210 -9.74 -3.17 6.04
C GLU A 210 -9.93 -1.65 6.17
N ILE A 211 -9.07 -0.85 5.53
CA ILE A 211 -9.05 0.64 5.61
C ILE A 211 -9.09 1.34 4.25
#